data_AF-A0A368FGB1-F1
#
_entry.id   AF-A0A368FGB1-F1
#
_cell.length_a   1.000
_cell.length_b   1.000
_cell.length_c   1.000
_cell.angle_alpha   90.00
_cell.angle_beta   90.00
_cell.angle_gamma   90.00
#
_symmetry.space_group_name_H-M   'P 1'
#
loop_
_entity.id
_entity.type
_entity.pdbx_description
1 polymer ?
#
loop_
_entity_poly.entity_id
_entity_poly.type
_entity_poly.pdbx_seq_one_letter_code
_entity_poly.pdbx_strand_id
1 'polypeptide(L)'
;MGFVGLSTRCMFFSKKVLNRTFFSLATCTFSFFFQTTRRHRRRKYRDLSKQTKYVELALVGDHEYVKQHGYSDENSLTYMLEAINVADLMFSRDLNVRLSVVYAEIWLDVQRIDLFEDIERTMSGVVDYSTGHIYNIAKDASILFTGGSFANHEAINSVFRSICTARAAALVKVSC
;
A
#
# COMPACT_ATOMS: atom_id res chain seq x y z
N MET A 1 -16.68 32.73 -16.49
CA MET A 1 -16.71 31.26 -16.66
C MET A 1 -15.60 30.68 -15.82
N GLY A 2 -15.97 30.00 -14.74
CA GLY A 2 -15.06 29.62 -13.65
C GLY A 2 -14.19 28.43 -13.99
N PHE A 3 -12.88 28.59 -13.80
CA PHE A 3 -11.95 27.48 -13.63
C PHE A 3 -12.17 26.89 -12.24
N VAL A 4 -12.71 25.68 -12.18
CA VAL A 4 -12.65 24.85 -10.96
C VAL A 4 -11.22 24.32 -10.89
N GLY A 5 -10.38 25.00 -10.12
CA GLY A 5 -9.02 24.55 -9.84
C GLY A 5 -9.06 23.27 -9.00
N LEU A 6 -8.67 22.14 -9.60
CA LEU A 6 -8.31 20.94 -8.84
C LEU A 6 -7.00 21.19 -8.10
N SER A 7 -7.10 21.82 -6.94
CA SER A 7 -6.15 21.58 -5.86
C SER A 7 -6.48 20.20 -5.29
N THR A 8 -5.55 19.25 -5.29
CA THR A 8 -5.35 18.28 -4.17
C THR A 8 -4.21 17.28 -4.44
N ARG A 9 -3.06 17.58 -3.82
CA ARG A 9 -2.02 16.68 -3.27
C ARG A 9 -1.71 15.37 -4.04
N CYS A 10 -0.55 15.35 -4.71
CA CYS A 10 0.10 14.12 -5.16
C CYS A 10 0.30 13.14 -4.00
N MET A 11 0.06 11.87 -4.26
CA MET A 11 0.33 10.75 -3.38
C MET A 11 1.82 10.67 -3.02
N PHE A 12 2.14 10.36 -1.76
CA PHE A 12 3.52 10.19 -1.30
C PHE A 12 4.06 8.83 -1.74
N PHE A 13 4.60 8.76 -2.95
CA PHE A 13 5.36 7.60 -3.40
C PHE A 13 6.83 7.75 -3.02
N SER A 14 7.44 6.68 -2.51
CA SER A 14 8.90 6.64 -2.36
C SER A 14 9.55 6.65 -3.75
N LYS A 15 10.71 7.32 -3.89
CA LYS A 15 11.48 7.40 -5.16
C LYS A 15 11.75 6.02 -5.80
N LYS A 16 11.70 4.93 -5.03
CA LYS A 16 11.85 3.55 -5.52
C LYS A 16 10.65 3.05 -6.33
N VAL A 17 9.42 3.46 -6.00
CA VAL A 17 8.18 3.07 -6.71
C VAL A 17 8.05 3.85 -8.02
N LEU A 18 8.39 5.13 -8.00
CA LEU A 18 8.38 6.04 -9.16
C LEU A 18 9.36 5.65 -10.29
N ASN A 19 10.36 4.81 -10.03
CA ASN A 19 11.31 4.40 -11.08
C ASN A 19 10.78 3.31 -12.03
N ARG A 20 9.66 2.65 -11.70
CA ARG A 20 9.00 1.66 -12.57
C ARG A 20 7.75 2.19 -13.28
N THR A 21 7.16 3.27 -12.79
CA THR A 21 5.94 3.86 -13.34
C THR A 21 6.17 5.36 -13.47
N PHE A 22 6.04 5.91 -14.69
CA PHE A 22 5.94 7.34 -15.02
C PHE A 22 7.24 8.12 -15.30
N PHE A 23 7.76 7.97 -16.53
CA PHE A 23 8.23 9.13 -17.30
C PHE A 23 6.99 9.80 -17.92
N SER A 24 6.33 10.70 -17.19
CA SER A 24 5.48 11.80 -17.69
C SER A 24 4.46 12.18 -16.62
N LEU A 25 4.41 13.46 -16.26
CA LEU A 25 3.43 14.12 -15.38
C LEU A 25 3.60 13.92 -13.86
N ALA A 26 4.72 14.38 -13.31
CA ALA A 26 4.72 15.29 -12.16
C ALA A 26 6.17 15.72 -11.84
N THR A 27 6.57 16.91 -12.26
CA THR A 27 7.74 17.58 -11.68
C THR A 27 7.40 18.02 -10.26
N CYS A 28 7.52 17.12 -9.28
CA CYS A 28 7.60 17.51 -7.87
C CYS A 28 9.07 17.81 -7.57
N THR A 29 9.41 19.10 -7.52
CA THR A 29 10.72 19.57 -7.07
C THR A 29 10.92 19.13 -5.61
N PHE A 30 11.86 18.20 -5.44
CA PHE A 30 12.26 17.65 -4.15
C PHE A 30 13.07 18.70 -3.37
N SER A 31 12.41 19.52 -2.55
CA SER A 31 13.09 20.22 -1.46
C SER A 31 13.27 19.25 -0.30
N PHE A 32 14.39 18.51 -0.34
CA PHE A 32 14.90 17.78 0.81
C PHE A 32 15.31 18.78 1.89
N PHE A 33 14.49 18.96 2.92
CA PHE A 33 14.92 19.63 4.14
C PHE A 33 15.15 18.57 5.22
N PHE A 34 16.31 17.90 5.16
CA PHE A 34 16.87 17.20 6.31
C PHE A 34 17.32 18.27 7.30
N GLN A 35 16.48 18.64 8.26
CA GLN A 35 16.93 19.47 9.38
C GLN A 35 17.23 18.60 10.60
N THR A 36 18.49 18.19 10.71
CA THR A 36 19.05 17.71 11.96
C THR A 36 19.12 18.87 12.94
N THR A 37 18.20 18.96 13.90
CA THR A 37 18.40 19.80 15.09
C THR A 37 18.17 18.97 16.34
N ARG A 38 19.27 18.48 16.93
CA ARG A 38 19.29 17.98 18.31
C ARG A 38 19.07 19.17 19.24
N ARG A 39 17.84 19.33 19.74
CA ARG A 39 17.55 20.16 20.92
C ARG A 39 16.93 19.27 21.98
N HIS A 40 17.69 18.98 23.04
CA HIS A 40 17.16 18.40 24.27
C HIS A 40 16.14 19.36 24.86
N ARG A 41 14.85 19.08 24.63
CA ARG A 41 13.73 19.88 25.15
C ARG A 41 12.87 18.97 26.02
N ARG A 42 12.70 19.38 27.29
CA ARG A 42 11.88 18.77 28.34
C ARG A 42 10.66 18.03 27.76
N ARG A 43 10.47 16.76 28.13
CA ARG A 43 9.30 15.92 27.79
C ARG A 43 8.02 16.56 28.34
N LYS A 44 7.43 17.51 27.61
CA LYS A 44 5.98 17.71 27.62
C LYS A 44 5.40 16.53 26.85
N TYR A 45 4.42 15.84 27.42
CA TYR A 45 3.57 14.89 26.70
C TYR A 45 3.01 15.63 25.48
N ARG A 46 3.61 15.43 24.30
CA ARG A 46 3.05 15.94 23.05
C ARG A 46 1.82 15.11 22.80
N ASP A 47 0.68 15.75 22.60
CA ASP A 47 -0.54 15.06 22.21
C ASP A 47 -0.31 14.39 20.84
N LEU A 48 0.06 13.11 20.89
CA LEU A 48 0.39 12.29 19.71
C LEU A 48 -0.82 12.14 18.77
N SER A 49 -2.02 12.48 19.24
CA SER A 49 -3.27 12.40 18.48
C SER A 49 -3.37 13.50 17.41
N LYS A 50 -2.66 14.61 17.57
CA LYS A 50 -2.69 15.76 16.64
C LYS A 50 -1.61 15.70 15.56
N GLN A 51 -0.68 14.76 15.67
CA GLN A 51 0.42 14.64 14.72
C GLN A 51 -0.01 13.76 13.53
N THR A 52 0.31 14.20 12.32
CA THR A 52 0.15 13.37 11.12
C THR A 52 1.05 12.15 11.22
N LYS A 53 0.46 10.96 11.08
CA LYS A 53 1.17 9.69 11.06
C LYS A 53 1.37 9.25 9.62
N TYR A 54 2.43 8.50 9.36
CA TYR A 54 2.71 7.92 8.07
C TYR A 54 2.71 6.40 8.21
N VAL A 55 2.11 5.71 7.26
CA VAL A 55 2.11 4.24 7.18
C VAL A 55 2.72 3.86 5.86
N GLU A 56 3.86 3.16 5.93
CA GLU A 56 4.60 2.65 4.78
C GLU A 56 3.99 1.32 4.31
N LEU A 57 3.54 1.27 3.06
CA LEU A 57 2.83 0.13 2.48
C LEU A 57 3.68 -0.59 1.43
N ALA A 58 3.68 -1.92 1.50
CA ALA A 58 4.07 -2.79 0.40
C ALA A 58 2.83 -3.35 -0.28
N LEU A 59 2.75 -3.21 -1.61
CA LEU A 59 1.65 -3.76 -2.42
C LEU A 59 2.14 -4.96 -3.20
N VAL A 60 1.32 -6.00 -3.27
CA VAL A 60 1.60 -7.21 -4.05
C VAL A 60 0.35 -7.56 -4.85
N GLY A 61 0.46 -7.65 -6.16
CA GLY A 61 -0.61 -8.20 -7.01
C GLY A 61 -0.29 -9.65 -7.37
N ASP A 62 -1.20 -10.57 -7.04
CA ASP A 62 -1.01 -11.98 -7.36
C ASP A 62 -1.22 -12.29 -8.85
N HIS A 63 -0.94 -13.53 -9.25
CA HIS A 63 -1.00 -13.92 -10.66
C HIS A 63 -2.44 -13.95 -11.19
N GLU A 64 -3.38 -14.41 -10.37
CA GLU A 64 -4.80 -14.46 -10.77
C GLU A 64 -5.40 -13.04 -10.91
N TYR A 65 -4.96 -12.10 -10.08
CA TYR A 65 -5.28 -10.68 -10.17
C TYR A 65 -4.83 -10.09 -11.51
N VAL A 66 -3.56 -10.33 -11.88
CA VAL A 66 -3.01 -9.81 -13.13
C VAL A 66 -3.69 -10.44 -14.36
N LYS A 67 -4.05 -11.72 -14.27
CA LYS A 67 -4.82 -12.41 -15.30
C LYS A 67 -6.21 -11.78 -15.54
N GLN A 68 -6.89 -11.34 -14.48
CA GLN A 68 -8.16 -10.60 -14.61
C GLN A 68 -7.96 -9.22 -15.28
N HIS A 69 -6.79 -8.63 -15.13
CA HIS A 69 -6.42 -7.33 -15.71
C HIS A 69 -5.74 -7.46 -17.10
N GLY A 70 -5.97 -8.58 -17.78
CA GLY A 70 -5.49 -8.80 -19.15
C GLY A 70 -3.97 -8.95 -19.27
N TYR A 71 -3.29 -9.42 -18.22
CA TYR A 71 -1.83 -9.56 -18.16
C TYR A 71 -1.05 -8.26 -18.43
N SER A 72 -1.66 -7.11 -18.16
CA SER A 72 -1.02 -5.81 -18.32
C SER A 72 -0.43 -5.33 -17.00
N ASP A 73 0.90 -5.18 -16.97
CA ASP A 73 1.62 -4.62 -15.82
C ASP A 73 1.13 -3.23 -15.46
N GLU A 74 0.99 -2.36 -16.47
CA GLU A 74 0.62 -0.97 -16.29
C GLU A 74 -0.80 -0.83 -15.76
N ASN A 75 -1.76 -1.57 -16.30
CA ASN A 75 -3.15 -1.50 -15.85
C ASN A 75 -3.29 -2.03 -14.42
N SER A 76 -2.64 -3.15 -14.12
CA SER A 76 -2.67 -3.77 -12.79
C SER A 76 -2.05 -2.86 -11.74
N LEU A 77 -0.85 -2.32 -12.01
CA LEU A 77 -0.20 -1.39 -11.10
C LEU A 77 -1.00 -0.09 -10.94
N THR A 78 -1.52 0.48 -12.02
CA THR A 78 -2.31 1.71 -11.98
C THR A 78 -3.55 1.54 -11.10
N TYR A 79 -4.29 0.43 -11.27
CA TYR A 79 -5.45 0.13 -10.44
C TYR A 79 -5.09 0.03 -8.95
N MET A 80 -4.03 -0.68 -8.59
CA MET A 80 -3.59 -0.77 -7.20
C MET A 80 -3.22 0.60 -6.61
N LEU A 81 -2.50 1.43 -7.37
CA LEU A 81 -2.08 2.76 -6.91
C LEU A 81 -3.28 3.71 -6.76
N GLU A 82 -4.23 3.66 -7.69
CA GLU A 82 -5.48 4.42 -7.60
C GLU A 82 -6.32 4.02 -6.38
N ALA A 83 -6.45 2.71 -6.12
CA ALA A 83 -7.16 2.21 -4.94
C ALA A 83 -6.54 2.74 -3.63
N ILE A 84 -5.20 2.72 -3.52
CA ILE A 84 -4.52 3.26 -2.34
C ILE A 84 -4.61 4.80 -2.29
N ASN A 85 -4.68 5.50 -3.43
CA ASN A 85 -4.89 6.95 -3.45
C ASN A 85 -6.26 7.32 -2.87
N VAL A 86 -7.31 6.58 -3.23
CA VAL A 86 -8.64 6.74 -2.65
C VAL A 86 -8.60 6.46 -1.14
N ALA A 87 -7.90 5.40 -0.72
CA ALA A 87 -7.70 5.10 0.69
C ALA A 87 -6.97 6.26 1.41
N ASP A 88 -5.87 6.79 0.89
CA ASP A 88 -5.14 7.93 1.51
C ASP A 88 -6.05 9.13 1.73
N LEU A 89 -6.96 9.41 0.80
CA LEU A 89 -7.93 10.50 0.97
C LEU A 89 -8.84 10.27 2.18
N MET A 90 -9.30 9.04 2.41
CA MET A 90 -10.13 8.69 3.57
C MET A 90 -9.32 8.73 4.88
N PHE A 91 -8.19 8.03 4.91
CA PHE A 91 -7.33 7.95 6.10
C PHE A 91 -6.77 9.32 6.52
N SER A 92 -6.46 10.19 5.57
CA SER A 92 -5.94 11.52 5.86
C SER A 92 -7.00 12.47 6.42
N ARG A 93 -8.27 12.28 6.07
CA ARG A 93 -9.39 13.07 6.57
C ARG A 93 -9.84 12.60 7.95
N ASP A 94 -9.98 11.30 8.14
CA ASP A 94 -10.65 10.75 9.33
C ASP A 94 -9.67 10.46 10.48
N LEU A 95 -8.42 10.11 10.16
CA LEU A 95 -7.46 9.59 11.13
C LEU A 95 -6.16 10.39 11.22
N ASN A 96 -6.00 11.45 10.40
CA ASN A 96 -4.73 12.17 10.22
C ASN A 96 -3.56 11.23 9.87
N VAL A 97 -3.83 10.17 9.10
CA VAL A 97 -2.84 9.21 8.64
C VAL A 97 -2.60 9.39 7.16
N ARG A 98 -1.35 9.32 6.74
CA ARG A 98 -0.93 9.31 5.34
C ARG A 98 -0.40 7.94 4.96
N LEU A 99 -0.90 7.41 3.86
CA LEU A 99 -0.42 6.17 3.28
C LEU A 99 0.69 6.51 2.28
N SER A 100 1.81 5.81 2.39
CA SER A 100 2.94 5.94 1.47
C SER A 100 3.33 4.58 0.93
N VAL A 101 3.21 4.39 -0.38
CA VAL A 101 3.64 3.15 -1.02
C VAL A 101 5.17 3.20 -1.17
N VAL A 102 5.84 2.26 -0.51
CA VAL A 102 7.31 2.13 -0.51
C VAL A 102 7.78 0.99 -1.41
N TYR A 103 6.89 0.04 -1.69
CA TYR A 103 7.13 -1.10 -2.56
C TYR A 103 5.84 -1.54 -3.25
N ALA A 104 5.95 -1.93 -4.52
CA ALA A 104 4.87 -2.54 -5.27
C ALA A 104 5.46 -3.59 -6.22
N GLU A 105 4.84 -4.77 -6.27
CA GLU A 105 5.18 -5.82 -7.24
C GLU A 105 3.92 -6.52 -7.74
N ILE A 106 4.06 -7.18 -8.89
CA ILE A 106 3.01 -7.98 -9.53
C ILE A 106 3.60 -9.31 -9.99
N TRP A 107 2.82 -10.38 -9.92
CA TRP A 107 3.26 -11.73 -10.26
C TRP A 107 2.81 -12.12 -11.67
N LEU A 108 3.62 -11.82 -12.68
CA LEU A 108 3.28 -12.10 -14.09
C LEU A 108 3.52 -13.54 -14.50
N ASP A 109 4.45 -14.20 -13.82
CA ASP A 109 5.00 -15.49 -14.16
C ASP A 109 4.23 -16.63 -13.53
N VAL A 110 4.17 -16.64 -12.19
CA VAL A 110 3.60 -17.74 -11.43
C VAL A 110 3.00 -17.24 -10.13
N GLN A 111 1.96 -17.95 -9.69
CA GLN A 111 1.38 -17.76 -8.38
C GLN A 111 2.37 -18.21 -7.28
N ARG A 112 2.66 -17.33 -6.31
CA ARG A 112 3.63 -17.59 -5.24
C ARG A 112 2.99 -18.01 -3.91
N ILE A 113 1.66 -17.96 -3.81
CA ILE A 113 0.88 -18.44 -2.65
C ILE A 113 -0.24 -19.35 -3.11
N ASP A 114 -0.56 -20.37 -2.31
CA ASP A 114 -1.71 -21.22 -2.58
C ASP A 114 -3.01 -20.47 -2.27
N LEU A 115 -3.91 -20.41 -3.27
CA LEU A 115 -5.25 -19.85 -3.10
C LEU A 115 -6.20 -20.97 -2.68
N PHE A 116 -6.79 -20.83 -1.51
CA PHE A 116 -7.81 -21.72 -0.98
C PHE A 116 -9.18 -21.03 -1.00
N GLU A 117 -10.25 -21.82 -1.04
CA GLU A 117 -11.61 -21.32 -0.87
C GLU A 117 -11.83 -20.68 0.51
N ASP A 118 -11.06 -21.12 1.52
CA ASP A 118 -11.00 -20.54 2.85
C ASP A 118 -10.01 -19.37 2.88
N ILE A 119 -10.52 -18.17 3.12
CA ILE A 119 -9.73 -16.94 3.13
C ILE A 119 -8.68 -16.92 4.26
N GLU A 120 -8.93 -17.57 5.40
CA GLU A 120 -7.97 -17.63 6.52
C GLU A 120 -6.74 -18.49 6.18
N ARG A 121 -6.97 -19.58 5.45
CA ARG A 121 -5.88 -20.43 4.95
C ARG A 121 -5.03 -19.68 3.94
N THR A 122 -5.67 -19.00 2.99
CA THR A 122 -4.97 -18.16 2.01
C THR A 122 -4.20 -17.04 2.71
N MET A 123 -4.80 -16.40 3.72
CA MET A 123 -4.18 -15.33 4.52
C MET A 123 -2.89 -15.78 5.21
N SER A 124 -2.82 -17.03 5.67
CA SER A 124 -1.60 -17.58 6.26
C SER A 124 -0.43 -17.58 5.26
N GLY A 125 -0.69 -17.97 4.01
CA GLY A 125 0.31 -17.89 2.93
C GLY A 125 0.74 -16.45 2.61
N VAL A 126 -0.17 -15.48 2.70
CA VAL A 126 0.17 -14.05 2.53
C VAL A 126 1.13 -13.56 3.63
N VAL A 127 0.88 -13.95 4.89
CA VAL A 127 1.76 -13.59 6.02
C VAL A 127 3.13 -14.22 5.85
N ASP A 128 3.20 -15.48 5.43
CA ASP A 128 4.46 -16.19 5.20
C ASP A 128 5.23 -15.58 4.02
N TYR A 129 4.54 -15.19 2.95
CA TYR A 129 5.15 -14.44 1.86
C TYR A 129 5.71 -13.08 2.33
N SER A 130 4.93 -12.33 3.13
CA SER A 130 5.34 -11.02 3.63
C SER A 130 6.55 -11.06 4.57
N THR A 131 6.58 -12.07 5.45
CA THR A 131 7.65 -12.27 6.43
C THR A 131 8.87 -13.00 5.87
N GLY A 132 8.72 -13.74 4.76
CA GLY A 132 9.79 -14.50 4.13
C GLY A 132 10.41 -13.82 2.91
N HIS A 133 9.61 -13.43 1.91
CA HIS A 133 10.13 -12.93 0.63
C HIS A 133 10.44 -11.44 0.67
N ILE A 134 9.50 -10.65 1.20
CA ILE A 134 9.63 -9.18 1.23
C ILE A 134 10.06 -8.66 2.61
N TYR A 135 10.76 -9.48 3.40
CA TYR A 135 11.20 -9.14 4.77
C TYR A 135 12.23 -8.00 4.80
N ASN A 136 13.09 -7.92 3.78
CA ASN A 136 14.14 -6.91 3.66
C ASN A 136 13.61 -5.49 3.40
N ILE A 137 12.32 -5.38 3.09
CA ILE A 137 11.67 -4.12 2.77
C ILE A 137 11.15 -3.51 4.07
N ALA A 138 11.66 -2.33 4.42
CA ALA A 138 11.09 -1.52 5.49
C ALA A 138 9.67 -1.11 5.11
N LYS A 139 8.68 -1.57 5.89
CA LYS A 139 7.25 -1.37 5.68
C LYS A 139 6.51 -1.52 6.99
N ASP A 140 5.39 -0.82 7.13
CA ASP A 140 4.48 -0.91 8.27
C ASP A 140 3.36 -1.93 8.06
N ALA A 141 2.92 -2.12 6.81
CA ALA A 141 1.94 -3.11 6.41
C ALA A 141 2.12 -3.55 4.95
N SER A 142 1.63 -4.75 4.66
CA SER A 142 1.58 -5.34 3.30
C SER A 142 0.14 -5.54 2.89
N ILE A 143 -0.19 -5.24 1.64
CA ILE A 143 -1.52 -5.46 1.08
C ILE A 143 -1.34 -6.31 -0.17
N LEU A 144 -1.98 -7.47 -0.19
CA LEU A 144 -2.01 -8.37 -1.33
C LEU A 144 -3.36 -8.26 -2.04
N PHE A 145 -3.33 -7.96 -3.33
CA PHE A 145 -4.48 -7.98 -4.23
C PHE A 145 -4.54 -9.34 -4.90
N THR A 146 -5.71 -9.99 -4.84
CA THR A 146 -5.93 -11.31 -5.41
C THR A 146 -7.13 -11.35 -6.34
N GLY A 147 -7.01 -12.10 -7.42
CA GLY A 147 -8.15 -12.50 -8.27
C GLY A 147 -8.85 -13.78 -7.78
N GLY A 148 -8.41 -14.36 -6.66
CA GLY A 148 -8.96 -15.58 -6.10
C GLY A 148 -10.45 -15.47 -5.72
N SER A 149 -11.13 -16.62 -5.70
CA SER A 149 -12.51 -16.71 -5.22
C SER A 149 -12.57 -17.50 -3.92
N PHE A 150 -13.31 -16.96 -2.95
CA PHE A 150 -13.51 -17.56 -1.63
C PHE A 150 -14.95 -18.04 -1.48
N ALA A 151 -15.15 -19.14 -0.74
CA ALA A 151 -16.45 -19.81 -0.62
C ALA A 151 -17.53 -18.92 0.01
N ASN A 152 -17.17 -18.12 1.02
CA ASN A 152 -18.13 -17.25 1.71
C ASN A 152 -18.23 -15.86 1.06
N HIS A 153 -17.70 -15.68 -0.15
CA HIS A 153 -17.66 -14.41 -0.86
C HIS A 153 -16.97 -13.31 -0.03
N GLU A 154 -15.98 -13.67 0.80
CA GLU A 154 -15.20 -12.67 1.52
C GLU A 154 -14.46 -11.77 0.55
N ALA A 155 -14.51 -10.46 0.80
CA ALA A 155 -13.79 -9.48 -0.01
C ALA A 155 -12.41 -9.16 0.56
N ILE A 156 -12.25 -9.20 1.88
CA ILE A 156 -11.04 -8.74 2.58
C ILE A 156 -10.79 -9.60 3.81
N ASN A 157 -9.52 -9.89 4.09
CA ASN A 157 -9.06 -10.37 5.40
C ASN A 157 -7.78 -9.62 5.82
N SER A 158 -7.51 -9.52 7.12
CA SER A 158 -6.31 -8.86 7.62
C SER A 158 -5.90 -9.34 9.01
N VAL A 159 -4.60 -9.27 9.31
CA VAL A 159 -4.11 -9.57 10.65
C VAL A 159 -4.40 -8.40 11.58
N PHE A 160 -5.28 -8.60 12.56
CA PHE A 160 -5.68 -7.56 13.49
C PHE A 160 -4.53 -7.06 14.38
N ARG A 161 -4.48 -5.74 14.63
CA ARG A 161 -3.48 -5.07 15.50
C ARG A 161 -2.01 -5.40 15.18
N SER A 162 -1.71 -5.63 13.90
CA SER A 162 -0.38 -6.06 13.45
C SER A 162 0.47 -4.94 12.85
N ILE A 163 -0.05 -3.72 12.68
CA ILE A 163 0.68 -2.59 12.08
C ILE A 163 2.05 -2.40 12.76
N CYS A 164 3.08 -2.11 11.95
CA CYS A 164 4.49 -2.01 12.36
C CYS A 164 5.11 -3.35 12.83
N THR A 165 4.49 -4.49 12.51
CA THR A 165 5.10 -5.81 12.69
C THR A 165 5.39 -6.46 11.35
N ALA A 166 6.33 -7.40 11.31
CA ALA A 166 6.65 -8.14 10.08
C ALA A 166 5.43 -8.92 9.52
N ARG A 167 4.45 -9.25 10.37
CA ARG A 167 3.23 -10.00 10.02
C ARG A 167 2.07 -9.11 9.59
N ALA A 168 2.28 -7.80 9.51
CA ALA A 168 1.27 -6.85 9.06
C ALA A 168 0.90 -7.11 7.60
N ALA A 169 -0.19 -7.84 7.40
CA ALA A 169 -0.69 -8.20 6.09
C ALA A 169 -2.21 -8.00 6.02
N ALA A 170 -2.68 -7.64 4.83
CA ALA A 170 -4.07 -7.67 4.42
C ALA A 170 -4.17 -8.34 3.05
N LEU A 171 -5.26 -9.07 2.85
CA LEU A 171 -5.64 -9.72 1.61
C LEU A 171 -6.91 -9.05 1.09
N VAL A 172 -6.90 -8.61 -0.16
CA VAL A 172 -8.01 -7.92 -0.82
C VAL A 172 -8.35 -8.65 -2.10
N LYS A 173 -9.58 -9.19 -2.17
CA LYS A 173 -10.14 -9.74 -3.39
C LYS A 173 -10.53 -8.60 -4.33
N VAL A 174 -10.05 -8.68 -5.57
CA VAL A 174 -10.50 -7.84 -6.67
C VAL A 174 -11.40 -8.67 -7.57
N SER A 175 -12.49 -8.08 -8.04
CA SER A 175 -13.39 -8.70 -9.01
C SER A 175 -13.74 -7.64 -10.04
N CYS A 176 -13.52 -7.98 -11.31
CA CYS A 176 -13.90 -7.15 -12.45
C CYS A 176 -15.34 -7.41 -12.88
#